data_AF-A0A559RQM0-F1
#
_entry.id   AF-A0A559RQM0-F1
#
_cell.length_a   1.000
_cell.length_b   1.000
_cell.length_c   1.000
_cell.angle_alpha   90.00
_cell.angle_beta   90.00
_cell.angle_gamma   90.00
#
_symmetry.space_group_name_H-M   'P 1'
#
loop_
_entity.id
_entity.type
_entity.pdbx_description
1 polymer ?
#
loop_
_entity_poly.entity_id
_entity_poly.type
_entity_poly.pdbx_seq_one_letter_code
_entity_poly.pdbx_strand_id
1 'polypeptide(L)'
;MEDNSAFAKAQQKQNTCIAFYNLENLFDTTNNPHNLDDDFTPEGIRNWNTYKYEKKLEKLSSVISKIGRIETNTAPSILGVAEVENKSVLEDLIATDRLKEENFGIVHYDSPDERGIDVALLYKKNDFIVIESKPITLMLEAKEGGRDYTRDILYVKGNLHDSTVHILVNHWPSRRQGANDTAHKRITAAARNREIIDNILAANPDARIIVMGDFNDGPHSESIKTHLAKTDLYNPMLYLGTKYAGSLNHKFEWFIFDQILMTNNFVKMHKNPLLYDKSDIFNDFFITEFEGRFKGNPFRTYAGDRYLGGYSDHFPVYSIFTATLNS
;
A
#
# COMPACT_ATOMS: atom_id res chain seq x y z
N MET A 1 -33.00 -17.44 -45.49
CA MET A 1 -31.57 -17.09 -45.34
C MET A 1 -31.46 -16.41 -44.00
N GLU A 2 -31.07 -17.17 -42.99
CA GLU A 2 -30.81 -16.64 -41.65
C GLU A 2 -29.54 -15.80 -41.71
N ASP A 3 -29.67 -14.55 -41.32
CA ASP A 3 -28.60 -13.57 -41.28
C ASP A 3 -27.71 -13.86 -40.06
N ASN A 4 -26.78 -14.79 -40.22
CA ASN A 4 -25.69 -15.04 -39.28
C ASN A 4 -24.66 -13.89 -39.37
N SER A 5 -25.07 -12.68 -38.98
CA SER A 5 -24.11 -11.63 -38.67
C SER A 5 -23.55 -11.89 -37.27
N ALA A 6 -22.45 -12.64 -37.23
CA ALA A 6 -21.60 -12.77 -36.05
C ALA A 6 -20.90 -11.43 -35.78
N PHE A 7 -21.65 -10.43 -35.32
CA PHE A 7 -21.07 -9.28 -34.65
C PHE A 7 -20.47 -9.79 -33.35
N ALA A 8 -19.15 -10.00 -33.32
CA ALA A 8 -18.41 -10.13 -32.08
C ALA A 8 -18.77 -8.92 -31.21
N LYS A 9 -19.52 -9.13 -30.12
CA LYS A 9 -19.78 -8.05 -29.16
C LYS A 9 -18.43 -7.49 -28.73
N ALA A 10 -18.24 -6.18 -28.91
CA ALA A 10 -17.02 -5.52 -28.46
C ALA A 10 -16.86 -5.79 -26.96
N GLN A 11 -15.72 -6.40 -26.59
CA GLN A 11 -15.48 -6.76 -25.20
C GLN A 11 -15.39 -5.49 -24.36
N GLN A 12 -16.24 -5.39 -23.34
CA GLN A 12 -16.30 -4.19 -22.50
C GLN A 12 -15.00 -4.08 -21.70
N LYS A 13 -14.41 -2.89 -21.69
CA LYS A 13 -13.18 -2.58 -20.94
C LYS A 13 -13.48 -1.58 -19.85
N GLN A 14 -12.84 -1.75 -18.70
CA GLN A 14 -12.93 -0.86 -17.56
C GLN A 14 -11.54 -0.64 -16.97
N ASN A 15 -11.20 0.61 -16.69
CA ASN A 15 -9.99 0.91 -15.93
C ASN A 15 -10.25 0.70 -14.43
N THR A 16 -9.29 0.09 -13.76
CA THR A 16 -9.26 -0.12 -12.31
C THR A 16 -7.94 0.38 -11.75
N CYS A 17 -8.00 0.95 -10.54
CA CYS A 17 -6.85 1.50 -9.84
C CYS A 17 -6.54 0.61 -8.63
N ILE A 18 -5.27 0.22 -8.51
CA ILE A 18 -4.72 -0.45 -7.33
C ILE A 18 -3.66 0.46 -6.75
N ALA A 19 -3.78 0.78 -5.47
CA ALA A 19 -2.94 1.77 -4.80
C ALA A 19 -2.33 1.23 -3.51
N PHE A 20 -1.28 1.92 -3.06
CA PHE A 20 -0.71 1.76 -1.73
C PHE A 20 -0.51 3.12 -1.06
N TYR A 21 -0.81 3.21 0.24
CA TYR A 21 -0.60 4.44 1.02
C TYR A 21 -0.23 4.16 2.48
N ASN A 22 0.95 4.64 2.90
CA ASN A 22 1.29 4.72 4.31
C ASN A 22 0.50 5.87 4.98
N LEU A 23 -0.31 5.54 5.98
CA LEU A 23 -1.23 6.48 6.61
C LEU A 23 -0.56 7.37 7.68
N GLU A 24 0.74 7.21 7.94
CA GLU A 24 1.51 7.91 8.98
C GLU A 24 0.81 7.82 10.34
N ASN A 25 0.95 6.67 10.99
CA ASN A 25 0.49 6.39 12.35
C ASN A 25 -0.98 6.75 12.59
N LEU A 26 -1.90 6.06 11.90
CA LEU A 26 -3.33 6.19 12.16
C LEU A 26 -3.71 5.39 13.42
N PHE A 27 -3.55 6.05 14.56
CA PHE A 27 -4.01 5.58 15.87
C PHE A 27 -5.37 6.20 16.22
N ASP A 28 -6.19 5.48 16.98
CA ASP A 28 -7.29 6.02 17.74
C ASP A 28 -6.77 6.85 18.94
N THR A 29 -7.63 7.21 19.89
CA THR A 29 -7.28 8.10 21.00
C THR A 29 -7.24 7.39 22.35
N THR A 30 -7.32 6.06 22.35
CA THR A 30 -7.44 5.22 23.53
C THR A 30 -6.15 4.46 23.73
N ASN A 31 -5.57 4.59 24.93
CA ASN A 31 -4.36 3.84 25.26
C ASN A 31 -4.64 2.32 25.26
N ASN A 32 -3.83 1.58 24.52
CA ASN A 32 -3.71 0.14 24.65
C ASN A 32 -2.48 -0.26 25.49
N PRO A 33 -2.66 -0.78 26.72
CA PRO A 33 -1.56 -1.09 27.64
C PRO A 33 -0.63 -2.22 27.16
N HIS A 34 -0.94 -2.87 26.03
CA HIS A 34 -0.13 -3.92 25.43
C HIS A 34 0.75 -3.45 24.27
N ASN A 35 0.56 -2.20 23.79
CA ASN A 35 1.28 -1.62 22.67
C ASN A 35 2.06 -0.37 23.12
N LEU A 36 2.98 0.11 22.27
CA LEU A 36 3.71 1.35 22.47
C LEU A 36 3.00 2.53 21.76
N ASP A 37 1.74 2.77 22.12
CA ASP A 37 0.84 3.79 21.56
C ASP A 37 0.60 4.99 22.51
N ASP A 38 1.14 4.97 23.73
CA ASP A 38 1.01 6.04 24.75
C ASP A 38 1.19 7.47 24.19
N ASP A 39 2.14 7.62 23.25
CA ASP A 39 2.42 8.89 22.57
C ASP A 39 1.19 9.47 21.86
N PHE A 40 0.33 8.61 21.32
CA PHE A 40 -0.88 8.90 20.55
C PHE A 40 -2.15 8.87 21.41
N THR A 41 -2.05 9.38 22.63
CA THR A 41 -3.21 9.61 23.52
C THR A 41 -3.39 11.10 23.81
N PRO A 42 -4.55 11.53 24.36
CA PRO A 42 -4.77 12.92 24.73
C PRO A 42 -3.74 13.45 25.74
N GLU A 43 -3.30 12.58 26.66
CA GLU A 43 -2.29 12.84 27.69
C GLU A 43 -0.85 12.57 27.21
N GLY A 44 -0.67 11.90 26.07
CA GLY A 44 0.61 11.56 25.47
C GLY A 44 1.37 12.78 24.92
N ILE A 45 2.65 12.58 24.57
CA ILE A 45 3.51 13.66 24.07
C ILE A 45 2.95 14.33 22.80
N ARG A 46 2.22 13.58 21.96
CA ARG A 46 1.59 14.09 20.74
C ARG A 46 0.32 14.87 21.02
N ASN A 47 -0.21 14.81 22.24
CA ASN A 47 -1.52 15.32 22.63
C ASN A 47 -2.59 14.89 21.61
N TRP A 48 -2.59 13.62 21.22
CA TRP A 48 -3.45 13.09 20.16
C TRP A 48 -4.87 12.92 20.71
N ASN A 49 -5.75 13.83 20.32
CA ASN A 49 -7.12 13.89 20.83
C ASN A 49 -8.12 13.70 19.68
N THR A 50 -9.40 13.57 20.02
CA THR A 50 -10.49 13.33 19.06
C THR A 50 -10.47 14.32 17.91
N TYR A 51 -10.21 15.61 18.17
CA TYR A 51 -10.12 16.61 17.13
C TYR A 51 -9.00 16.30 16.11
N LYS A 52 -7.80 15.92 16.56
CA LYS A 52 -6.69 15.57 15.65
C LYS A 52 -6.97 14.29 14.88
N TYR A 53 -7.56 13.30 15.55
CA TYR A 53 -7.96 12.03 14.95
C TYR A 53 -8.99 12.23 13.83
N GLU A 54 -10.11 12.92 14.10
CA GLU A 54 -11.12 13.22 13.08
C GLU A 54 -10.55 14.04 11.91
N LYS A 55 -9.67 15.01 12.19
CA LYS A 55 -8.98 15.78 11.14
C LYS A 55 -8.07 14.91 10.29
N LYS A 56 -7.41 13.91 10.88
CA LYS A 56 -6.58 12.94 10.16
C LYS A 56 -7.45 12.07 9.25
N LEU A 57 -8.58 11.55 9.74
CA LEU A 57 -9.53 10.78 8.93
C LEU A 57 -10.03 11.57 7.71
N GLU A 58 -10.49 12.81 7.91
CA GLU A 58 -10.96 13.68 6.83
C GLU A 58 -9.88 14.00 5.78
N LYS A 59 -8.64 14.14 6.24
CA LYS A 59 -7.49 14.36 5.35
C LYS A 59 -7.18 13.13 4.53
N LEU A 60 -7.00 11.98 5.17
CA LEU A 60 -6.71 10.72 4.49
C LEU A 60 -7.84 10.36 3.52
N SER A 61 -9.10 10.51 3.92
CA SER A 61 -10.25 10.23 3.07
C SER A 61 -10.27 11.10 1.80
N SER A 62 -9.88 12.38 1.93
CA SER A 62 -9.78 13.30 0.79
C SER A 62 -8.68 12.94 -0.22
N VAL A 63 -7.60 12.29 0.25
CA VAL A 63 -6.53 11.75 -0.60
C VAL A 63 -7.02 10.50 -1.29
N ILE A 64 -7.49 9.52 -0.51
CA ILE A 64 -7.93 8.21 -0.99
C ILE A 64 -9.01 8.34 -2.07
N SER A 65 -9.97 9.25 -1.88
CA SER A 65 -11.06 9.47 -2.84
C SER A 65 -10.59 10.02 -4.20
N LYS A 66 -9.30 10.40 -4.35
CA LYS A 66 -8.75 11.02 -5.56
C LYS A 66 -7.65 10.19 -6.23
N ILE A 67 -7.08 9.19 -5.57
CA ILE A 67 -6.00 8.36 -6.14
C ILE A 67 -6.53 7.61 -7.37
N GLY A 68 -5.89 7.80 -8.53
CA GLY A 68 -6.27 7.16 -9.80
C GLY A 68 -7.65 7.56 -10.33
N ARG A 69 -8.27 8.63 -9.78
CA ARG A 69 -9.62 9.06 -10.15
C ARG A 69 -9.69 9.67 -11.53
N ILE A 70 -8.59 10.26 -12.02
CA ILE A 70 -8.51 10.82 -13.38
C ILE A 70 -8.69 9.70 -14.42
N GLU A 71 -8.17 8.51 -14.12
CA GLU A 71 -8.13 7.37 -15.04
C GLU A 71 -9.33 6.44 -14.91
N THR A 72 -9.97 6.41 -13.74
CA THR A 72 -11.03 5.45 -13.40
C THR A 72 -12.37 6.10 -13.08
N ASN A 73 -12.43 7.42 -12.94
CA ASN A 73 -13.59 8.20 -12.47
C ASN A 73 -14.04 7.90 -11.03
N THR A 74 -13.29 7.11 -10.26
CA THR A 74 -13.64 6.70 -8.90
C THR A 74 -12.40 6.50 -8.03
N ALA A 75 -12.56 6.22 -6.73
CA ALA A 75 -11.43 5.87 -5.85
C ALA A 75 -10.79 4.52 -6.24
N PRO A 76 -9.62 4.14 -5.71
CA PRO A 76 -9.02 2.83 -6.00
C PRO A 76 -9.96 1.65 -5.73
N SER A 77 -9.97 0.67 -6.61
CA SER A 77 -10.69 -0.60 -6.39
C SER A 77 -10.05 -1.40 -5.26
N ILE A 78 -8.74 -1.28 -5.11
CA ILE A 78 -7.95 -1.90 -4.05
C ILE A 78 -6.93 -0.89 -3.53
N LEU A 79 -6.81 -0.77 -2.22
CA LEU A 79 -5.85 0.09 -1.53
C LEU A 79 -5.17 -0.69 -0.41
N GLY A 80 -3.89 -0.99 -0.57
CA GLY A 80 -3.04 -1.42 0.54
C GLY A 80 -2.68 -0.22 1.42
N VAL A 81 -2.68 -0.42 2.74
CA VAL A 81 -2.29 0.62 3.69
C VAL A 81 -1.29 0.09 4.71
N ALA A 82 -0.52 1.00 5.30
CA ALA A 82 0.41 0.73 6.39
C ALA A 82 0.29 1.79 7.48
N GLU A 83 0.82 1.46 8.67
CA GLU A 83 0.76 2.28 9.88
C GLU A 83 -0.67 2.49 10.38
N VAL A 84 -1.44 1.41 10.40
CA VAL A 84 -2.80 1.33 10.93
C VAL A 84 -2.75 0.72 12.30
N GLU A 85 -3.33 1.33 13.32
CA GLU A 85 -3.32 0.73 14.65
C GLU A 85 -4.18 -0.53 14.76
N ASN A 86 -5.43 -0.45 14.29
CA ASN A 86 -6.40 -1.51 14.48
C ASN A 86 -7.51 -1.44 13.42
N LYS A 87 -8.43 -2.42 13.45
CA LYS A 87 -9.54 -2.46 12.50
C LYS A 87 -10.52 -1.30 12.66
N SER A 88 -10.78 -0.83 13.89
CA SER A 88 -11.75 0.26 14.14
C SER A 88 -11.34 1.55 13.46
N VAL A 89 -10.05 1.92 13.46
CA VAL A 89 -9.62 3.15 12.77
C VAL A 89 -9.85 3.10 11.25
N LEU A 90 -9.83 1.90 10.66
CA LEU A 90 -10.18 1.72 9.25
C LEU A 90 -11.68 1.80 9.01
N GLU A 91 -12.48 1.26 9.93
CA GLU A 91 -13.95 1.37 9.87
C GLU A 91 -14.38 2.84 9.93
N ASP A 92 -13.78 3.63 10.83
CA ASP A 92 -14.00 5.07 10.91
C ASP A 92 -13.55 5.80 9.64
N LEU A 93 -12.38 5.43 9.08
CA LEU A 93 -11.86 6.02 7.85
C LEU A 93 -12.82 5.80 6.65
N ILE A 94 -13.29 4.57 6.44
CA ILE A 94 -14.19 4.27 5.32
C ILE A 94 -15.61 4.81 5.54
N ALA A 95 -15.99 5.12 6.78
CA ALA A 95 -17.28 5.73 7.11
C ALA A 95 -17.33 7.25 6.85
N THR A 96 -16.18 7.90 6.61
CA THR A 96 -16.13 9.33 6.26
C THR A 96 -16.97 9.67 5.04
N ASP A 97 -17.47 10.91 4.96
CA ASP A 97 -18.37 11.36 3.89
C ASP A 97 -17.80 11.16 2.47
N ARG A 98 -16.47 11.15 2.34
CA ARG A 98 -15.78 11.00 1.06
C ARG A 98 -15.65 9.55 0.59
N LEU A 99 -15.73 8.59 1.50
CA LEU A 99 -15.46 7.17 1.22
C LEU A 99 -16.66 6.25 1.47
N LYS A 100 -17.67 6.69 2.24
CA LYS A 100 -18.83 5.85 2.59
C LYS A 100 -19.58 5.29 1.37
N GLU A 101 -19.63 6.05 0.27
CA GLU A 101 -20.29 5.63 -0.97
C GLU A 101 -19.40 4.74 -1.86
N GLU A 102 -18.10 4.62 -1.56
CA GLU A 102 -17.17 3.75 -2.30
C GLU A 102 -17.34 2.27 -1.92
N ASN A 103 -18.08 1.99 -0.83
CA ASN A 103 -18.41 0.63 -0.35
C ASN A 103 -17.17 -0.25 -0.14
N PHE A 104 -16.19 0.27 0.58
CA PHE A 104 -14.99 -0.49 0.95
C PHE A 104 -15.31 -1.62 1.93
N GLY A 105 -14.64 -2.76 1.74
CA GLY A 105 -14.41 -3.80 2.73
C GLY A 105 -12.98 -3.72 3.26
N ILE A 106 -12.73 -4.41 4.37
CA ILE A 106 -11.45 -4.38 5.10
C ILE A 106 -10.94 -5.80 5.27
N VAL A 107 -9.65 -6.02 5.02
CA VAL A 107 -8.88 -7.17 5.50
C VAL A 107 -7.76 -6.64 6.39
N HIS A 108 -7.79 -7.01 7.68
CA HIS A 108 -6.86 -6.56 8.71
C HIS A 108 -6.61 -7.70 9.71
N TYR A 109 -5.37 -7.79 10.20
CA TYR A 109 -4.97 -8.65 11.30
C TYR A 109 -3.94 -7.92 12.15
N ASP A 110 -4.06 -8.05 13.46
CA ASP A 110 -3.06 -7.51 14.38
C ASP A 110 -1.75 -8.28 14.20
N SER A 111 -0.64 -7.55 14.10
CA SER A 111 0.70 -8.12 13.96
C SER A 111 1.50 -8.04 15.26
N PRO A 112 2.62 -8.78 15.35
CA PRO A 112 3.46 -8.77 16.56
C PRO A 112 4.24 -7.46 16.79
N ASP A 113 4.10 -6.44 15.95
CA ASP A 113 4.86 -5.19 16.09
C ASP A 113 4.55 -4.49 17.42
N GLU A 114 5.59 -4.15 18.18
CA GLU A 114 5.44 -3.61 19.53
C GLU A 114 4.76 -2.24 19.56
N ARG A 115 4.76 -1.50 18.44
CA ARG A 115 4.04 -0.22 18.34
C ARG A 115 2.55 -0.42 18.10
N GLY A 116 2.10 -1.65 17.85
CA GLY A 116 0.72 -1.94 17.51
C GLY A 116 0.30 -1.32 16.19
N ILE A 117 1.15 -1.36 15.15
CA ILE A 117 0.79 -0.88 13.83
C ILE A 117 0.92 -1.96 12.77
N ASP A 118 -0.05 -1.99 11.87
CA ASP A 118 -0.26 -3.07 10.93
C ASP A 118 -0.33 -2.58 9.48
N VAL A 119 -0.41 -3.56 8.60
CA VAL A 119 -0.83 -3.39 7.21
C VAL A 119 -2.26 -3.87 7.04
N ALA A 120 -2.96 -3.27 6.09
CA ALA A 120 -4.32 -3.68 5.77
C ALA A 120 -4.61 -3.59 4.27
N LEU A 121 -5.71 -4.21 3.85
CA LEU A 121 -6.26 -4.06 2.51
C LEU A 121 -7.67 -3.49 2.60
N LEU A 122 -7.87 -2.31 2.02
CA LEU A 122 -9.19 -1.78 1.69
C LEU A 122 -9.54 -2.18 0.26
N TYR A 123 -10.76 -2.65 0.02
CA TYR A 123 -11.18 -3.07 -1.33
C TYR A 123 -12.64 -2.73 -1.58
N LYS A 124 -12.98 -2.26 -2.79
CA LYS A 124 -14.37 -2.03 -3.15
C LYS A 124 -15.06 -3.38 -3.34
N LYS A 125 -16.11 -3.64 -2.55
CA LYS A 125 -16.81 -4.93 -2.56
C LYS A 125 -17.45 -5.26 -3.92
N ASN A 126 -17.75 -4.23 -4.73
CA ASN A 126 -18.30 -4.39 -6.07
C ASN A 126 -17.24 -4.77 -7.11
N ASP A 127 -15.98 -4.46 -6.87
CA ASP A 127 -14.88 -4.72 -7.81
C ASP A 127 -14.08 -5.98 -7.43
N PHE A 128 -13.93 -6.23 -6.12
CA PHE A 128 -13.08 -7.28 -5.59
C PHE A 128 -13.80 -8.15 -4.56
N ILE A 129 -13.80 -9.47 -4.80
CA ILE A 129 -14.34 -10.47 -3.88
C ILE A 129 -13.18 -11.23 -3.24
N VAL A 130 -13.01 -11.09 -1.93
CA VAL A 130 -12.00 -11.84 -1.16
C VAL A 130 -12.38 -13.33 -1.13
N ILE A 131 -11.40 -14.19 -1.43
CA ILE A 131 -11.53 -15.66 -1.40
C ILE A 131 -10.79 -16.24 -0.19
N GLU A 132 -9.58 -15.75 0.07
CA GLU A 132 -8.72 -16.19 1.17
C GLU A 132 -7.88 -15.01 1.64
N SER A 133 -7.67 -14.90 2.95
CA SER A 133 -6.67 -14.00 3.52
C SER A 133 -6.00 -14.61 4.74
N LYS A 134 -4.74 -14.23 4.98
CA LYS A 134 -4.02 -14.57 6.20
C LYS A 134 -2.86 -13.62 6.46
N PRO A 135 -2.53 -13.36 7.74
CA PRO A 135 -1.24 -12.78 8.09
C PRO A 135 -0.14 -13.84 7.91
N ILE A 136 1.03 -13.39 7.46
CA ILE A 136 2.22 -14.21 7.34
C ILE A 136 3.32 -13.58 8.17
N THR A 137 3.65 -14.25 9.27
CA THR A 137 4.65 -13.75 10.20
C THR A 137 6.05 -13.66 9.60
N LEU A 138 6.67 -12.50 9.80
CA LEU A 138 8.05 -12.25 9.45
C LEU A 138 8.95 -12.54 10.67
N MET A 139 9.74 -13.61 10.58
CA MET A 139 10.68 -13.98 11.63
C MET A 139 11.99 -13.24 11.43
N LEU A 140 12.29 -12.30 12.34
CA LEU A 140 13.55 -11.58 12.40
C LEU A 140 14.28 -11.91 13.69
N GLU A 141 15.61 -11.84 13.64
CA GLU A 141 16.48 -12.01 14.80
C GLU A 141 17.03 -10.66 15.24
N ALA A 142 16.99 -10.39 16.54
CA ALA A 142 17.59 -9.21 17.13
C ALA A 142 19.12 -9.33 17.16
N LYS A 143 19.84 -8.20 17.11
CA LYS A 143 21.32 -8.21 17.17
C LYS A 143 21.87 -8.88 18.43
N GLU A 144 21.14 -8.78 19.54
CA GLU A 144 21.52 -9.33 20.84
C GLU A 144 21.04 -10.80 21.03
N GLY A 145 20.45 -11.39 19.99
CA GLY A 145 19.80 -12.70 20.04
C GLY A 145 18.32 -12.61 20.40
N GLY A 146 17.57 -13.65 20.03
CA GLY A 146 16.12 -13.69 20.23
C GLY A 146 15.32 -13.04 19.09
N ARG A 147 13.99 -13.04 19.23
CA ARG A 147 13.09 -12.56 18.18
C ARG A 147 13.01 -11.03 18.17
N ASP A 148 13.20 -10.45 16.99
CA ASP A 148 12.87 -9.05 16.71
C ASP A 148 11.45 -9.00 16.16
N TYR A 149 10.56 -8.37 16.91
CA TYR A 149 9.15 -8.31 16.57
C TYR A 149 8.90 -7.22 15.52
N THR A 150 8.09 -7.56 14.52
CA THR A 150 7.82 -6.66 13.40
C THR A 150 6.49 -7.00 12.76
N ARG A 151 6.11 -6.21 11.76
CA ARG A 151 4.85 -6.35 11.03
C ARG A 151 4.83 -7.62 10.21
N ASP A 152 3.66 -8.24 10.19
CA ASP A 152 3.37 -9.36 9.32
C ASP A 152 3.18 -8.92 7.87
N ILE A 153 3.34 -9.85 6.94
CA ILE A 153 2.97 -9.67 5.54
C ILE A 153 1.50 -10.08 5.41
N LEU A 154 0.64 -9.19 4.93
CA LEU A 154 -0.75 -9.54 4.66
C LEU A 154 -0.86 -10.20 3.29
N TYR A 155 -1.27 -11.46 3.25
CA TYR A 155 -1.65 -12.15 2.02
C TYR A 155 -3.16 -12.14 1.83
N VAL A 156 -3.59 -11.74 0.63
CA VAL A 156 -5.00 -11.79 0.20
C VAL A 156 -5.07 -12.40 -1.20
N LYS A 157 -5.98 -13.36 -1.38
CA LYS A 157 -6.39 -13.88 -2.68
C LYS A 157 -7.83 -13.50 -2.90
N GLY A 158 -8.16 -13.00 -4.09
CA GLY A 158 -9.53 -12.70 -4.46
C GLY A 158 -9.73 -12.61 -5.96
N ASN A 159 -10.95 -12.27 -6.34
CA ASN A 159 -11.36 -12.07 -7.72
C ASN A 159 -11.57 -10.57 -7.97
N LEU A 160 -10.75 -9.98 -8.86
CA LEU A 160 -10.86 -8.60 -9.33
C LEU A 160 -11.33 -8.63 -10.78
N HIS A 161 -12.55 -8.15 -11.06
CA HIS A 161 -13.13 -8.12 -12.42
C HIS A 161 -12.97 -9.46 -13.15
N ASP A 162 -13.47 -10.54 -12.54
CA ASP A 162 -13.39 -11.94 -13.00
C ASP A 162 -11.96 -12.55 -13.09
N SER A 163 -10.94 -11.82 -12.65
CA SER A 163 -9.56 -12.30 -12.63
C SER A 163 -9.11 -12.64 -11.20
N THR A 164 -8.62 -13.86 -11.00
CA THR A 164 -7.99 -14.23 -9.71
C THR A 164 -6.67 -13.47 -9.55
N VAL A 165 -6.54 -12.73 -8.44
CA VAL A 165 -5.36 -11.95 -8.08
C VAL A 165 -4.91 -12.32 -6.67
N HIS A 166 -3.60 -12.45 -6.49
CA HIS A 166 -2.93 -12.59 -5.20
C HIS A 166 -2.27 -11.25 -4.85
N ILE A 167 -2.37 -10.83 -3.60
CA ILE A 167 -1.88 -9.56 -3.10
C ILE A 167 -1.05 -9.81 -1.85
N LEU A 168 0.15 -9.23 -1.81
CA LEU A 168 1.00 -9.16 -0.63
C LEU A 168 1.15 -7.69 -0.23
N VAL A 169 0.65 -7.31 0.95
CA VAL A 169 0.82 -5.97 1.52
C VAL A 169 1.93 -6.00 2.58
N ASN A 170 2.86 -5.05 2.49
CA ASN A 170 4.10 -5.05 3.25
C ASN A 170 4.34 -3.72 3.97
N HIS A 171 4.96 -3.79 5.15
CA HIS A 171 5.60 -2.66 5.80
C HIS A 171 6.90 -3.11 6.46
N TRP A 172 8.01 -3.02 5.72
CA TRP A 172 9.29 -3.61 6.12
C TRP A 172 10.00 -2.82 7.23
N PRO A 173 10.95 -3.45 7.95
CA PRO A 173 11.72 -2.80 9.01
C PRO A 173 12.39 -1.49 8.57
N SER A 174 12.17 -0.45 9.37
CA SER A 174 12.67 0.90 9.08
C SER A 174 14.19 1.01 9.12
N ARG A 175 14.73 2.07 8.53
CA ARG A 175 16.16 2.40 8.54
C ARG A 175 16.63 3.16 9.80
N ARG A 176 15.81 3.25 10.86
CA ARG A 176 16.07 4.13 12.04
C ARG A 176 17.39 3.81 12.77
N GLN A 177 17.80 2.55 12.82
CA GLN A 177 19.09 2.12 13.42
C GLN A 177 20.28 2.24 12.44
N GLY A 178 20.09 2.87 11.28
CA GLY A 178 21.06 2.92 10.19
C GLY A 178 20.69 1.97 9.04
N ALA A 179 20.86 2.43 7.80
CA ALA A 179 20.44 1.69 6.62
C ALA A 179 21.22 0.36 6.44
N ASN A 180 22.52 0.36 6.71
CA ASN A 180 23.38 -0.82 6.60
C ASN A 180 23.07 -1.82 7.71
N ASP A 181 22.97 -1.34 8.95
CA ASP A 181 22.68 -2.13 10.14
C ASP A 181 21.37 -2.90 10.07
N THR A 182 20.40 -2.36 9.33
CA THR A 182 19.06 -2.94 9.17
C THR A 182 18.83 -3.62 7.82
N ALA A 183 19.80 -3.57 6.89
CA ALA A 183 19.66 -4.10 5.53
C ALA A 183 19.31 -5.59 5.52
N HIS A 184 19.95 -6.38 6.39
CA HIS A 184 19.69 -7.82 6.51
C HIS A 184 18.22 -8.12 6.83
N LYS A 185 17.55 -7.30 7.66
CA LYS A 185 16.13 -7.48 8.00
C LYS A 185 15.23 -7.33 6.77
N ARG A 186 15.53 -6.33 5.91
CA ARG A 186 14.80 -6.11 4.65
C ARG A 186 15.12 -7.18 3.60
N ILE A 187 16.33 -7.73 3.58
CA ILE A 187 16.67 -8.91 2.77
C ILE A 187 15.86 -10.13 3.22
N THR A 188 15.74 -10.37 4.53
CA THR A 188 14.89 -11.45 5.07
C THR A 188 13.43 -11.25 4.69
N ALA A 189 12.90 -10.03 4.79
CA ALA A 189 11.54 -9.70 4.36
C ALA A 189 11.32 -9.93 2.86
N ALA A 190 12.31 -9.56 2.03
CA ALA A 190 12.30 -9.82 0.59
C ALA A 190 12.30 -11.32 0.29
N ALA A 191 13.16 -12.10 0.95
CA ALA A 191 13.23 -13.55 0.79
C ALA A 191 11.92 -14.23 1.20
N ARG A 192 11.27 -13.76 2.27
CA ARG A 192 9.96 -14.28 2.70
C ARG A 192 8.86 -14.00 1.68
N ASN A 193 8.81 -12.79 1.12
CA ASN A 193 7.91 -12.49 0.00
C ASN A 193 8.20 -13.41 -1.20
N ARG A 194 9.49 -13.57 -1.53
CA ARG A 194 9.91 -14.40 -2.66
C ARG A 194 9.47 -15.85 -2.55
N GLU A 195 9.59 -16.44 -1.36
CA GLU A 195 9.10 -17.80 -1.08
C GLU A 195 7.60 -17.94 -1.33
N ILE A 196 6.80 -16.97 -0.88
CA ILE A 196 5.34 -16.98 -1.10
C ILE A 196 5.02 -16.92 -2.60
N ILE A 197 5.69 -16.02 -3.33
CA ILE A 197 5.47 -15.85 -4.77
C ILE A 197 5.91 -17.10 -5.53
N ASP A 198 7.07 -17.69 -5.19
CA ASP A 198 7.57 -18.92 -5.81
C ASP A 198 6.59 -20.09 -5.59
N ASN A 199 6.01 -20.23 -4.40
CA ASN A 199 4.99 -21.24 -4.12
C ASN A 199 3.71 -21.03 -4.95
N ILE A 200 3.25 -19.79 -5.09
CA ILE A 200 2.06 -19.48 -5.91
C ILE A 200 2.33 -19.77 -7.38
N LEU A 201 3.48 -19.35 -7.91
CA LEU A 201 3.87 -19.57 -9.31
C LEU A 201 4.16 -21.04 -9.63
N ALA A 202 4.66 -21.81 -8.67
CA ALA A 202 4.83 -23.26 -8.82
C ALA A 202 3.48 -23.98 -8.98
N ALA A 203 2.44 -23.53 -8.26
CA ALA A 203 1.09 -24.07 -8.38
C ALA A 203 0.36 -23.55 -9.64
N ASN A 204 0.60 -22.30 -10.02
CA ASN A 204 0.02 -21.67 -11.21
C ASN A 204 1.02 -20.68 -11.85
N PRO A 205 1.73 -21.09 -12.91
CA PRO A 205 2.66 -20.21 -13.62
C PRO A 205 2.02 -18.97 -14.23
N ASP A 206 0.69 -18.98 -14.39
CA ASP A 206 -0.08 -17.86 -14.89
C ASP A 206 -0.73 -16.98 -13.81
N ALA A 207 -0.37 -17.18 -12.54
CA ALA A 207 -0.89 -16.39 -11.44
C ALA A 207 -0.58 -14.89 -11.61
N ARG A 208 -1.60 -14.08 -11.28
CA ARG A 208 -1.48 -12.63 -11.16
C ARG A 208 -1.18 -12.28 -9.72
N ILE A 209 0.04 -11.85 -9.44
CA ILE A 209 0.48 -11.51 -8.09
C ILE A 209 0.89 -10.04 -8.07
N ILE A 210 0.39 -9.30 -7.08
CA ILE A 210 0.77 -7.92 -6.77
C ILE A 210 1.47 -7.93 -5.42
N VAL A 211 2.63 -7.29 -5.34
CA VAL A 211 3.37 -7.07 -4.10
C VAL A 211 3.43 -5.57 -3.90
N MET A 212 2.80 -5.07 -2.85
CA MET A 212 2.73 -3.64 -2.56
C MET A 212 3.14 -3.37 -1.12
N GLY A 213 3.57 -2.15 -0.83
CA GLY A 213 3.97 -1.81 0.52
C GLY A 213 4.91 -0.63 0.64
N ASP A 214 5.17 -0.25 1.89
CA ASP A 214 6.34 0.53 2.27
C ASP A 214 7.48 -0.44 2.54
N PHE A 215 8.39 -0.54 1.59
CA PHE A 215 9.52 -1.47 1.67
C PHE A 215 10.67 -0.92 2.51
N ASN A 216 10.63 0.34 2.96
CA ASN A 216 11.75 1.03 3.60
C ASN A 216 13.08 0.90 2.81
N ASP A 217 13.00 0.59 1.52
CA ASP A 217 14.08 0.40 0.56
C ASP A 217 13.63 0.82 -0.83
N GLY A 218 14.57 1.31 -1.63
CA GLY A 218 14.30 1.78 -2.99
C GLY A 218 14.24 0.64 -4.00
N PRO A 219 13.70 0.88 -5.21
CA PRO A 219 13.60 -0.15 -6.26
C PRO A 219 14.97 -0.65 -6.74
N HIS A 220 16.06 0.09 -6.48
CA HIS A 220 17.44 -0.30 -6.80
C HIS A 220 18.19 -0.97 -5.64
N SER A 221 17.61 -1.03 -4.44
CA SER A 221 18.22 -1.67 -3.26
C SER A 221 18.36 -3.18 -3.47
N GLU A 222 19.36 -3.79 -2.84
CA GLU A 222 19.62 -5.24 -2.96
C GLU A 222 18.40 -6.09 -2.58
N SER A 223 17.72 -5.75 -1.48
CA SER A 223 16.50 -6.41 -1.02
C SER A 223 15.44 -6.51 -2.13
N ILE A 224 15.23 -5.43 -2.87
CA ILE A 224 14.27 -5.39 -3.99
C ILE A 224 14.86 -6.04 -5.23
N LYS A 225 15.97 -5.51 -5.76
CA LYS A 225 16.51 -5.86 -7.08
C LYS A 225 17.07 -7.29 -7.15
N THR A 226 17.66 -7.77 -6.07
CA THR A 226 18.35 -9.08 -6.05
C THR A 226 17.48 -10.17 -5.44
N HIS A 227 16.76 -9.87 -4.34
CA HIS A 227 16.06 -10.91 -3.57
C HIS A 227 14.57 -11.04 -3.93
N LEU A 228 13.87 -9.92 -4.21
CA LEU A 228 12.43 -9.93 -4.51
C LEU A 228 12.12 -9.96 -6.01
N ALA A 229 12.53 -8.90 -6.73
CA ALA A 229 12.18 -8.59 -8.12
C ALA A 229 13.08 -9.33 -9.12
N LYS A 230 12.96 -10.66 -9.12
CA LYS A 230 13.55 -11.53 -10.15
C LYS A 230 12.86 -11.31 -11.51
N THR A 231 13.25 -12.07 -12.54
CA THR A 231 12.78 -11.90 -13.92
C THR A 231 11.27 -12.09 -14.12
N ASP A 232 10.57 -12.70 -13.17
CA ASP A 232 9.12 -12.92 -13.17
C ASP A 232 8.29 -11.72 -12.69
N LEU A 233 8.91 -10.74 -12.03
CA LEU A 233 8.25 -9.52 -11.55
C LEU A 233 8.65 -8.30 -12.38
N TYR A 234 7.64 -7.51 -12.73
CA TYR A 234 7.77 -6.16 -13.26
C TYR A 234 7.62 -5.15 -12.12
N ASN A 235 8.60 -4.24 -11.99
CA ASN A 235 8.57 -3.14 -11.02
C ASN A 235 8.50 -1.79 -11.75
N PRO A 236 7.32 -1.21 -11.97
CA PRO A 236 7.18 0.10 -12.61
C PRO A 236 7.81 1.25 -11.81
N MET A 237 8.02 1.07 -10.50
CA MET A 237 8.52 2.10 -9.60
C MET A 237 10.00 2.44 -9.84
N LEU A 238 10.73 1.58 -10.55
CA LEU A 238 12.10 1.81 -11.03
C LEU A 238 12.24 3.13 -11.79
N TYR A 239 11.17 3.61 -12.42
CA TYR A 239 11.21 4.77 -13.31
C TYR A 239 10.54 6.03 -12.74
N LEU A 240 9.94 5.96 -11.54
CA LEU A 240 9.20 7.08 -10.95
C LEU A 240 10.08 7.96 -10.04
N GLY A 241 11.16 7.40 -9.49
CA GLY A 241 12.09 8.15 -8.64
C GLY A 241 13.00 9.08 -9.42
N THR A 242 13.15 10.31 -8.96
CA THR A 242 14.14 11.26 -9.48
C THR A 242 14.88 11.94 -8.34
N LYS A 243 15.90 12.75 -8.66
CA LYS A 243 16.55 13.63 -7.66
C LYS A 243 15.57 14.61 -7.00
N TYR A 244 14.42 14.88 -7.62
CA TYR A 244 13.49 15.93 -7.22
C TYR A 244 12.10 15.42 -6.82
N ALA A 245 11.84 14.12 -6.94
CA ALA A 245 10.55 13.52 -6.66
C ALA A 245 10.70 12.05 -6.23
N GLY A 246 9.85 11.65 -5.31
CA GLY A 246 9.78 10.30 -4.76
C GLY A 246 8.47 10.11 -3.99
N SER A 247 8.30 8.95 -3.36
CA SER A 247 7.16 8.67 -2.50
C SER A 247 7.35 9.27 -1.10
N LEU A 248 8.58 9.53 -0.68
CA LEU A 248 8.88 10.28 0.54
C LEU A 248 10.17 11.09 0.44
N ASN A 249 10.32 12.06 1.33
CA ASN A 249 11.54 12.86 1.47
C ASN A 249 12.08 12.77 2.91
N HIS A 250 13.36 12.39 3.03
CA HIS A 250 14.07 12.38 4.31
C HIS A 250 15.40 13.10 4.15
N LYS A 251 15.65 14.10 5.02
CA LYS A 251 16.88 14.92 5.01
C LYS A 251 17.22 15.48 3.60
N PHE A 252 16.20 15.96 2.88
CA PHE A 252 16.31 16.52 1.53
C PHE A 252 16.69 15.51 0.43
N GLU A 253 16.64 14.22 0.73
CA GLU A 253 16.78 13.15 -0.25
C GLU A 253 15.42 12.50 -0.51
N TRP A 254 15.12 12.30 -1.80
CA TRP A 254 13.90 11.63 -2.25
C TRP A 254 14.10 10.13 -2.38
N PHE A 255 13.13 9.37 -1.90
CA PHE A 255 13.12 7.91 -1.97
C PHE A 255 11.80 7.39 -2.57
N ILE A 256 11.86 6.18 -3.11
CA ILE A 256 10.70 5.41 -3.55
C ILE A 256 10.63 4.16 -2.67
N PHE A 257 10.15 4.31 -1.43
CA PHE A 257 9.98 3.15 -0.54
C PHE A 257 8.62 2.50 -0.75
N ASP A 258 7.60 3.30 -1.01
CA ASP A 258 6.27 2.87 -1.39
C ASP A 258 6.31 2.33 -2.81
N GLN A 259 6.04 1.03 -2.98
CA GLN A 259 6.13 0.39 -4.28
C GLN A 259 4.96 -0.55 -4.56
N ILE A 260 4.69 -0.79 -5.84
CA ILE A 260 3.77 -1.82 -6.34
C ILE A 260 4.51 -2.58 -7.43
N LEU A 261 4.85 -3.83 -7.16
CA LEU A 261 5.44 -4.79 -8.08
C LEU A 261 4.37 -5.79 -8.51
N MET A 262 4.51 -6.35 -9.70
CA MET A 262 3.52 -7.27 -10.23
C MET A 262 4.15 -8.34 -11.11
N THR A 263 3.58 -9.54 -11.14
CA THR A 263 4.00 -10.59 -12.07
C THR A 263 3.88 -10.12 -13.53
N ASN A 264 4.75 -10.62 -14.40
CA ASN A 264 4.71 -10.32 -15.84
C ASN A 264 3.35 -10.67 -16.51
N ASN A 265 2.52 -11.48 -15.85
CA ASN A 265 1.17 -11.79 -16.27
C ASN A 265 0.23 -10.58 -16.39
N PHE A 266 0.56 -9.46 -15.75
CA PHE A 266 -0.15 -8.20 -15.94
C PHE A 266 0.31 -7.43 -17.18
N VAL A 267 1.51 -7.66 -17.71
CA VAL A 267 2.06 -6.91 -18.88
C VAL A 267 2.01 -7.71 -20.18
N LYS A 268 1.56 -8.97 -20.15
CA LYS A 268 1.35 -9.77 -21.36
C LYS A 268 0.26 -9.11 -22.22
N MET A 269 0.58 -8.81 -23.48
CA MET A 269 -0.33 -8.11 -24.41
C MET A 269 -1.50 -8.96 -24.91
N HIS A 270 -1.36 -10.29 -24.89
CA HIS A 270 -2.36 -11.22 -25.41
C HIS A 270 -2.93 -12.08 -24.29
N LYS A 271 -4.24 -12.40 -24.39
CA LYS A 271 -4.97 -13.24 -23.42
C LYS A 271 -4.85 -12.74 -21.98
N ASN A 272 -4.92 -11.43 -21.79
CA ASN A 272 -4.76 -10.80 -20.50
C ASN A 272 -6.03 -10.04 -20.11
N PRO A 273 -6.94 -10.66 -19.32
CA PRO A 273 -8.15 -9.99 -18.84
C PRO A 273 -7.88 -8.81 -17.90
N LEU A 274 -6.67 -8.64 -17.39
CA LEU A 274 -6.31 -7.56 -16.47
C LEU A 274 -4.93 -7.03 -16.83
N LEU A 275 -4.89 -6.11 -17.79
CA LEU A 275 -3.69 -5.57 -18.40
C LEU A 275 -3.20 -4.34 -17.66
N TYR A 276 -1.93 -4.32 -17.25
CA TYR A 276 -1.25 -3.14 -16.72
C TYR A 276 -1.15 -2.05 -17.79
N ASP A 277 -1.47 -0.82 -17.41
CA ASP A 277 -1.35 0.38 -18.26
C ASP A 277 -0.19 1.27 -17.78
N LYS A 278 -0.33 1.86 -16.59
CA LYS A 278 0.67 2.79 -16.04
C LYS A 278 0.74 2.76 -14.52
N SER A 279 1.78 3.37 -13.97
CA SER A 279 1.90 3.68 -12.55
C SER A 279 2.35 5.11 -12.35
N ASP A 280 2.00 5.68 -11.22
CA ASP A 280 2.40 7.05 -10.86
C ASP A 280 2.43 7.23 -9.34
N ILE A 281 3.00 8.37 -8.91
CA ILE A 281 2.98 8.84 -7.53
C ILE A 281 1.88 9.90 -7.45
N PHE A 282 0.91 9.71 -6.54
CA PHE A 282 -0.09 10.74 -6.29
C PHE A 282 0.52 11.84 -5.42
N ASN A 283 1.04 12.89 -6.06
CA ASN A 283 1.77 14.00 -5.42
C ASN A 283 1.11 15.37 -5.69
N ASP A 284 -0.23 15.41 -5.71
CA ASP A 284 -0.99 16.64 -5.94
C ASP A 284 -0.58 17.75 -4.95
N PHE A 285 -0.50 18.99 -5.42
CA PHE A 285 -0.12 20.14 -4.61
C PHE A 285 -0.89 20.25 -3.29
N PHE A 286 -2.17 19.83 -3.23
CA PHE A 286 -2.96 19.97 -2.01
C PHE A 286 -2.49 19.11 -0.83
N ILE A 287 -1.68 18.08 -1.09
CA ILE A 287 -1.07 17.20 -0.07
C ILE A 287 0.40 17.51 0.21
N THR A 288 0.92 18.59 -0.38
CA THR A 288 2.31 19.01 -0.20
C THR A 288 2.45 20.17 0.79
N GLU A 289 3.64 20.33 1.36
CA GLU A 289 3.99 21.60 2.01
C GLU A 289 4.00 22.73 0.96
N PHE A 290 3.19 23.77 1.15
CA PHE A 290 3.02 24.83 0.16
C PHE A 290 4.15 25.88 0.17
N GLU A 291 4.80 26.07 1.31
CA GLU A 291 5.73 27.16 1.55
C GLU A 291 6.93 26.73 2.41
N GLY A 292 7.96 27.58 2.45
CA GLY A 292 9.15 27.34 3.25
C GLY A 292 10.13 26.35 2.61
N ARG A 293 11.12 25.94 3.42
CA ARG A 293 12.26 25.13 2.95
C ARG A 293 11.91 23.71 2.51
N PHE A 294 10.73 23.22 2.88
CA PHE A 294 10.25 21.87 2.57
C PHE A 294 9.15 21.88 1.51
N LYS A 295 8.96 23.02 0.81
CA LYS A 295 7.95 23.16 -0.23
C LYS A 295 8.00 21.99 -1.22
N GLY A 296 6.85 21.38 -1.48
CA GLY A 296 6.71 20.22 -2.38
C GLY A 296 6.91 18.87 -1.70
N ASN A 297 7.39 18.81 -0.45
CA ASN A 297 7.44 17.56 0.31
C ASN A 297 6.04 17.11 0.73
N PRO A 298 5.83 15.80 1.01
CA PRO A 298 4.61 15.34 1.65
C PRO A 298 4.33 16.12 2.94
N PHE A 299 3.11 16.63 3.08
CA PHE A 299 2.74 17.39 4.25
C PHE A 299 2.44 16.42 5.40
N ARG A 300 3.42 16.21 6.26
CA ARG A 300 3.38 15.29 7.40
C ARG A 300 2.50 15.78 8.56
N THR A 301 2.02 14.86 9.39
CA THR A 301 1.18 15.14 10.55
C THR A 301 1.98 15.84 11.65
N TYR A 302 3.20 15.39 11.90
CA TYR A 302 4.08 15.93 12.92
C TYR A 302 5.51 16.20 12.41
N ALA A 303 6.17 17.22 12.95
CA ALA A 303 7.60 17.47 12.77
C ALA A 303 8.30 17.58 14.13
N GLY A 304 9.03 16.53 14.53
CA GLY A 304 9.33 16.35 15.96
C GLY A 304 8.02 16.30 16.72
N ASP A 305 7.90 16.90 17.90
CA ASP A 305 6.66 16.91 18.69
C ASP A 305 5.62 17.95 18.21
N ARG A 306 5.99 18.79 17.24
CA ARG A 306 5.12 19.84 16.73
C ARG A 306 4.05 19.26 15.79
N TYR A 307 2.79 19.41 16.16
CA TYR A 307 1.66 19.10 15.28
C TYR A 307 1.60 20.10 14.12
N LEU A 308 1.68 19.59 12.89
CA LEU A 308 1.44 20.36 11.67
C LEU A 308 0.04 20.12 11.12
N GLY A 309 -0.53 18.96 11.44
CA GLY A 309 -1.83 18.52 10.96
C GLY A 309 -1.85 18.24 9.46
N GLY A 310 -0.77 17.71 8.89
CA GLY A 310 -0.72 17.23 7.52
C GLY A 310 -1.49 15.93 7.26
N TYR A 311 -1.25 15.32 6.09
CA TYR A 311 -1.92 14.13 5.57
C TYR A 311 -1.12 12.86 5.88
N SER A 312 0.13 12.81 5.42
CA SER A 312 1.09 11.72 5.61
C SER A 312 2.48 12.26 5.27
N ASP A 313 3.54 11.69 5.84
CA ASP A 313 4.91 11.93 5.38
C ASP A 313 5.28 11.13 4.12
N HIS A 314 4.32 10.39 3.56
CA HIS A 314 4.39 9.68 2.29
C HIS A 314 3.38 10.23 1.26
N PHE A 315 3.71 10.11 -0.02
CA PHE A 315 2.76 10.19 -1.12
C PHE A 315 2.27 8.78 -1.49
N PRO A 316 0.96 8.61 -1.78
CA PRO A 316 0.47 7.34 -2.31
C PRO A 316 1.11 6.99 -3.65
N VAL A 317 1.28 5.70 -3.92
CA VAL A 317 1.62 5.18 -5.25
C VAL A 317 0.45 4.36 -5.79
N TYR A 318 0.26 4.38 -7.10
CA TYR A 318 -0.83 3.64 -7.72
C TYR A 318 -0.47 3.11 -9.10
N SER A 319 -1.17 2.05 -9.50
CA SER A 319 -1.10 1.45 -10.81
C SER A 319 -2.50 1.32 -11.41
N ILE A 320 -2.62 1.65 -12.68
CA ILE A 320 -3.84 1.54 -13.47
C ILE A 320 -3.78 0.27 -14.30
N PHE A 321 -4.89 -0.46 -14.30
CA PHE A 321 -5.08 -1.67 -15.10
C PHE A 321 -6.35 -1.54 -15.93
N THR A 322 -6.34 -2.09 -17.12
CA THR A 322 -7.52 -2.26 -17.96
C THR A 322 -8.04 -3.68 -17.77
N ALA A 323 -9.17 -3.80 -17.06
CA ALA A 323 -9.95 -5.01 -16.96
C ALA A 323 -10.78 -5.21 -18.22
N THR A 324 -10.86 -6.45 -18.69
CA THR A 324 -11.69 -6.88 -19.80
C THR A 324 -12.84 -7.70 -19.22
N LEU A 325 -14.05 -7.15 -19.26
CA LEU A 325 -15.23 -7.75 -18.65
C LEU A 325 -15.84 -8.79 -19.61
N ASN A 326 -16.21 -9.94 -19.06
CA ASN A 326 -16.94 -10.95 -19.81
C ASN A 326 -18.42 -10.58 -19.79
N SER A 327 -18.99 -10.33 -20.98
CA SER A 327 -20.38 -9.91 -21.17
C SER A 327 -21.38 -11.04 -21.06
#